data_AF-A0A976Q266-F1
#
_entry.id   AF-A0A976Q266-F1
#
_cell.length_a   1.000
_cell.length_b   1.000
_cell.length_c   1.000
_cell.angle_alpha   90.00
_cell.angle_beta   90.00
_cell.angle_gamma   90.00
#
_symmetry.space_group_name_H-M   'P 1'
#
loop_
_entity.id
_entity.type
_entity.pdbx_description
1 polymer ?
#
loop_
_entity_poly.entity_id
_entity_poly.type
_entity_poly.pdbx_seq_one_letter_code
_entity_poly.pdbx_strand_id
1 'polypeptide(L)'
;MWAKTIAMGVIGLFGVAALGACGPAGDSSDAGRAIDVPAVVPERLDFSGHPSVFSAALPAGHGHWSAYDCLPGFSFDGAETVYAMELTAPGQLAAEIEVMAGANAAVVVVDPSEGQVQCVAGGTRRAVAEDLDAGVYWIIVDAAASASPSVEYRLAVEPDLYDQWVERDVAPGIVWQRFLGRESAQSINVLRISKAARTGGAEVGGVYAGGRCETVGSMGRREGALAGVNASFHTRMSESGSTTAATHGQPLLVTRCEPESGMVKVDGTVHTPNRGTRLTLGADPTGEVRMESIRENDPWNAMPTAFGGDPSLIPYEDVGDVAHIVNPRTAVGLAEDEQLIIVTVDGRTSVGDGLTLPEMAALLRSLGAKQAINLDGGGSSTMWIAGTTLSGVVNYPSDGWDGTTPPDHEQSRRVSDGLFIFAN
;
A
#
# COMPACT_ATOMS: atom_id res chain seq x y z
N MET A 1 -50.86 9.07 43.09
CA MET A 1 -50.62 10.31 42.32
C MET A 1 -50.39 9.89 40.87
N TRP A 2 -51.47 9.73 40.10
CA TRP A 2 -51.95 10.66 39.04
C TRP A 2 -50.90 10.85 37.93
N ALA A 3 -51.10 10.52 36.65
CA ALA A 3 -52.31 10.53 35.79
C ALA A 3 -52.19 9.44 34.66
N LYS A 4 -53.21 8.66 34.27
CA LYS A 4 -54.31 8.91 33.28
C LYS A 4 -53.92 9.85 32.12
N THR A 5 -54.03 9.47 30.84
CA THR A 5 -55.31 9.36 30.10
C THR A 5 -55.14 8.67 28.73
N ILE A 6 -56.13 7.86 28.37
CA ILE A 6 -56.42 7.28 27.05
C ILE A 6 -57.27 8.27 26.22
N ALA A 7 -57.05 8.38 24.91
CA ALA A 7 -58.13 8.72 23.98
C ALA A 7 -57.91 8.05 22.61
N MET A 8 -58.82 7.14 22.28
CA MET A 8 -59.08 6.59 20.95
C MET A 8 -59.73 7.64 20.03
N GLY A 9 -59.41 7.58 18.74
CA GLY A 9 -60.21 8.14 17.65
C GLY A 9 -60.05 7.28 16.42
N VAL A 10 -61.11 6.59 16.03
CA VAL A 10 -61.20 5.64 14.90
C VAL A 10 -61.94 6.32 13.74
N ILE A 11 -61.70 5.79 12.53
CA ILE A 11 -62.57 5.70 11.33
C ILE A 11 -62.20 6.62 10.17
N GLY A 12 -61.83 5.97 9.05
CA GLY A 12 -61.73 6.58 7.73
C GLY A 12 -61.15 5.65 6.66
N LEU A 13 -61.70 4.45 6.49
CA LEU A 13 -61.42 3.56 5.35
C LEU A 13 -61.90 4.20 4.03
N PHE A 14 -61.05 4.25 3.00
CA PHE A 14 -61.44 3.95 1.62
C PHE A 14 -60.26 3.27 0.93
N GLY A 15 -60.47 2.02 0.54
CA GLY A 15 -59.52 1.22 -0.21
C GLY A 15 -59.69 1.40 -1.72
N VAL A 16 -58.59 1.20 -2.44
CA VAL A 16 -58.61 0.64 -3.79
C VAL A 16 -57.61 -0.53 -3.79
N ALA A 17 -58.14 -1.72 -4.08
CA ALA A 17 -57.43 -3.00 -4.21
C ALA A 17 -56.61 -3.00 -5.53
N ALA A 18 -55.32 -3.34 -5.49
CA ALA A 18 -54.73 -4.69 -5.63
C ALA A 18 -54.50 -5.13 -7.08
N LEU A 19 -53.23 -5.49 -7.37
CA LEU A 19 -52.69 -6.51 -8.29
C LEU A 19 -51.17 -6.17 -8.43
N GLY A 20 -50.18 -7.00 -8.13
CA GLY A 20 -50.11 -8.38 -7.65
C GLY A 20 -48.70 -8.64 -7.11
N ALA A 21 -48.59 -9.64 -6.24
CA ALA A 21 -47.39 -10.00 -5.49
C ALA A 21 -46.31 -10.70 -6.34
N CYS A 22 -45.06 -10.42 -6.02
CA CYS A 22 -43.97 -11.40 -6.02
C CYS A 22 -43.26 -11.30 -4.66
N GLY A 23 -43.12 -12.45 -3.98
CA GLY A 23 -42.55 -12.57 -2.64
C GLY A 23 -41.04 -12.33 -2.57
N PRO A 24 -40.46 -12.38 -1.37
CA PRO A 24 -39.05 -12.09 -1.14
C PRO A 24 -38.22 -13.26 -1.70
N ALA A 25 -37.37 -12.97 -2.68
CA ALA A 25 -36.37 -13.91 -3.13
C ALA A 25 -35.08 -13.67 -2.33
N GLY A 26 -34.81 -14.59 -1.40
CA GLY A 26 -33.47 -15.04 -1.03
C GLY A 26 -32.50 -13.98 -0.52
N ASP A 27 -32.68 -13.55 0.73
CA ASP A 27 -31.54 -13.14 1.55
C ASP A 27 -30.84 -14.43 2.01
N SER A 28 -29.77 -14.81 1.31
CA SER A 28 -28.95 -15.97 1.67
C SER A 28 -27.48 -15.57 1.72
N SER A 29 -27.02 -15.35 2.95
CA SER A 29 -25.64 -15.41 3.43
C SER A 29 -24.63 -14.50 2.72
N ASP A 30 -24.80 -13.19 2.86
CA ASP A 30 -23.72 -12.22 2.69
C ASP A 30 -23.13 -11.88 4.06
N ALA A 31 -22.57 -12.89 4.72
CA ALA A 31 -21.70 -12.68 5.87
C ALA A 31 -20.26 -12.55 5.36
N GLY A 32 -19.99 -11.47 4.61
CA GLY A 32 -18.60 -11.06 4.34
C GLY A 32 -17.86 -10.92 5.66
N ARG A 33 -16.57 -11.28 5.69
CA ARG A 33 -15.76 -11.08 6.89
C ARG A 33 -15.81 -9.59 7.21
N ALA A 34 -16.38 -9.21 8.35
CA ALA A 34 -16.35 -7.82 8.77
C ALA A 34 -14.87 -7.46 8.94
N ILE A 35 -14.32 -6.70 8.00
CA ILE A 35 -13.00 -6.14 8.18
C ILE A 35 -13.22 -4.99 9.14
N ASP A 36 -12.97 -5.26 10.42
CA ASP A 36 -12.97 -4.22 11.44
C ASP A 36 -11.71 -3.36 11.25
N VAL A 37 -11.74 -2.52 10.22
CA VAL A 37 -10.76 -1.44 10.06
C VAL A 37 -11.34 -0.24 10.78
N PRO A 38 -10.86 0.08 11.98
CA PRO A 38 -11.42 1.16 12.77
C PRO A 38 -11.34 2.47 11.98
N ALA A 39 -12.46 3.21 11.92
CA ALA A 39 -12.52 4.58 11.41
C ALA A 39 -11.86 5.59 12.39
N VAL A 40 -10.89 5.13 13.19
CA VAL A 40 -10.24 5.87 14.26
C VAL A 40 -9.31 6.92 13.66
N VAL A 41 -9.14 8.02 14.39
CA VAL A 41 -8.20 9.09 14.04
C VAL A 41 -6.81 8.48 13.94
N PRO A 42 -6.14 8.57 12.77
CA PRO A 42 -4.80 8.05 12.60
C PRO A 42 -3.83 8.65 13.61
N GLU A 43 -2.95 7.83 14.15
CA GLU A 43 -1.83 8.32 14.90
C GLU A 43 -0.79 8.88 13.94
N ARG A 44 -0.51 10.18 14.07
CA ARG A 44 0.53 10.84 13.30
C ARG A 44 1.86 10.58 13.98
N LEU A 45 2.74 9.84 13.31
CA LEU A 45 4.10 9.67 13.80
C LEU A 45 4.87 10.96 13.53
N ASP A 46 5.37 11.57 14.60
CA ASP A 46 6.23 12.74 14.52
C ASP A 46 7.68 12.32 14.29
N PHE A 47 8.12 12.43 13.03
CA PHE A 47 9.50 12.21 12.62
C PHE A 47 10.33 13.50 12.61
N SER A 48 9.92 14.57 13.30
CA SER A 48 10.64 15.84 13.39
C SER A 48 11.97 15.72 14.16
N GLY A 49 12.91 15.02 13.54
CA GLY A 49 14.24 14.70 14.07
C GLY A 49 14.97 13.67 13.20
N HIS A 50 14.26 12.72 12.58
CA HIS A 50 14.84 11.66 11.75
C HIS A 50 13.85 11.25 10.63
N PRO A 51 14.17 11.41 9.33
CA PRO A 51 13.31 10.93 8.25
C PRO A 51 13.15 9.41 8.29
N SER A 52 12.09 8.85 7.71
CA SER A 52 11.84 7.38 7.67
C SER A 52 13.04 6.58 7.16
N VAL A 53 13.79 7.18 6.23
CA VAL A 53 15.12 6.74 5.81
C VAL A 53 16.10 7.87 5.99
N PHE A 54 17.25 7.59 6.59
CA PHE A 54 18.33 8.57 6.70
C PHE A 54 19.70 7.93 6.48
N SER A 55 20.66 8.77 6.09
CA SER A 55 22.06 8.41 5.98
C SER A 55 22.81 8.90 7.21
N ALA A 56 23.66 8.03 7.74
CA ALA A 56 24.56 8.36 8.84
C ALA A 56 25.91 7.69 8.63
N ALA A 57 26.93 8.21 9.33
CA ALA A 57 28.24 7.58 9.41
C ALA A 57 28.49 7.22 10.86
N LEU A 58 28.98 6.01 11.11
CA LEU A 58 29.41 5.63 12.45
C LEU A 58 30.63 6.49 12.86
N PRO A 59 30.66 6.97 14.11
CA PRO A 59 31.80 7.74 14.62
C PRO A 59 33.08 6.90 14.65
N ALA A 60 34.25 7.51 14.85
CA ALA A 60 35.46 6.74 15.15
C ALA A 60 35.49 6.38 16.65
N GLY A 61 35.68 5.11 17.00
CA GLY A 61 35.78 4.67 18.40
C GLY A 61 35.30 3.23 18.62
N HIS A 62 35.42 2.75 19.86
CA HIS A 62 34.86 1.46 20.29
C HIS A 62 33.47 1.68 20.91
N GLY A 63 32.49 0.89 20.48
CA GLY A 63 31.11 0.87 20.96
C GLY A 63 30.97 0.30 22.36
N HIS A 64 29.76 0.39 22.92
CA HIS A 64 29.46 -0.11 24.26
C HIS A 64 29.03 -1.58 24.26
N TRP A 65 28.28 -1.99 23.24
CA TRP A 65 27.95 -3.38 23.00
C TRP A 65 28.92 -3.97 21.98
N SER A 66 29.30 -5.23 22.17
CA SER A 66 30.31 -5.90 21.34
C SER A 66 29.91 -7.33 20.97
N ALA A 67 28.85 -7.82 21.61
CA ALA A 67 28.26 -9.12 21.39
C ALA A 67 26.75 -9.03 21.52
N TYR A 68 26.05 -9.80 20.70
CA TYR A 68 24.60 -9.88 20.67
C TYR A 68 24.18 -11.35 20.71
N ASP A 69 23.27 -11.72 21.60
CA ASP A 69 22.91 -13.12 21.88
C ASP A 69 22.30 -13.83 20.66
N CYS A 70 21.50 -13.07 19.93
CA CYS A 70 20.89 -13.36 18.63
C CYS A 70 21.89 -13.50 17.46
N LEU A 71 23.14 -13.06 17.61
CA LEU A 71 24.20 -13.14 16.58
C LEU A 71 25.46 -13.82 17.15
N PRO A 72 25.34 -15.07 17.63
CA PRO A 72 26.45 -15.75 18.28
C PRO A 72 27.59 -15.99 17.29
N GLY A 73 28.80 -15.59 17.67
CA GLY A 73 30.02 -15.76 16.86
C GLY A 73 30.40 -14.56 15.99
N PHE A 74 29.61 -13.50 15.98
CA PHE A 74 30.03 -12.19 15.48
C PHE A 74 30.45 -11.30 16.64
N SER A 75 31.54 -10.56 16.47
CA SER A 75 32.00 -9.53 17.39
C SER A 75 31.97 -8.19 16.67
N PHE A 76 31.27 -7.23 17.28
CA PHE A 76 31.07 -5.89 16.78
C PHE A 76 31.77 -4.91 17.72
N ASP A 77 33.09 -5.06 17.90
CA ASP A 77 33.86 -4.17 18.78
C ASP A 77 34.19 -2.81 18.10
N GLY A 78 33.50 -2.50 16.99
CA GLY A 78 33.67 -1.29 16.20
C GLY A 78 32.81 -0.15 16.74
N ALA A 79 32.54 0.83 15.88
CA ALA A 79 31.77 2.00 16.26
C ALA A 79 30.27 1.72 16.24
N GLU A 80 29.53 2.48 17.05
CA GLU A 80 28.13 2.25 17.31
C GLU A 80 27.32 3.55 17.26
N THR A 81 26.07 3.46 16.83
CA THR A 81 25.08 4.53 16.96
C THR A 81 23.76 3.96 17.44
N VAL A 82 23.13 4.66 18.38
CA VAL A 82 21.86 4.26 18.99
C VAL A 82 20.80 5.28 18.62
N TYR A 83 19.68 4.79 18.12
CA TYR A 83 18.45 5.54 17.90
C TYR A 83 17.41 5.07 18.91
N ALA A 84 16.58 5.98 19.40
CA ALA A 84 15.45 5.65 20.25
C ALA A 84 14.16 5.83 19.46
N MET A 85 13.24 4.87 19.61
CA MET A 85 11.91 4.89 19.02
C MET A 85 10.87 4.61 20.10
N GLU A 86 9.81 5.40 20.16
CA GLU A 86 8.70 5.19 21.08
C GLU A 86 7.52 4.55 20.32
N LEU A 87 7.03 3.43 20.84
CA LEU A 87 5.74 2.85 20.47
C LEU A 87 4.72 3.29 21.51
N THR A 88 3.70 4.01 21.06
CA THR A 88 2.61 4.55 21.91
C THR A 88 1.53 3.53 22.21
N ALA A 89 1.51 2.42 21.47
CA ALA A 89 0.62 1.28 21.63
C ALA A 89 1.37 -0.02 21.25
N PRO A 90 0.81 -1.20 21.57
CA PRO A 90 1.40 -2.45 21.13
C PRO A 90 1.53 -2.53 19.60
N GLY A 91 2.62 -3.12 19.12
CA GLY A 91 2.95 -3.08 17.71
C GLY A 91 4.19 -3.90 17.34
N GLN A 92 4.76 -3.56 16.19
CA GLN A 92 6.05 -4.06 15.75
C GLN A 92 6.97 -2.91 15.36
N LEU A 93 8.27 -3.18 15.44
CA LEU A 93 9.31 -2.28 14.98
C LEU A 93 10.21 -3.01 14.00
N ALA A 94 10.20 -2.55 12.74
CA ALA A 94 11.14 -3.00 11.74
C ALA A 94 12.25 -1.98 11.52
N ALA A 95 13.47 -2.48 11.31
CA ALA A 95 14.63 -1.69 10.97
C ALA A 95 15.39 -2.35 9.81
N GLU A 96 15.59 -1.61 8.73
CA GLU A 96 16.28 -2.08 7.53
C GLU A 96 17.56 -1.27 7.30
N ILE A 97 18.68 -1.95 7.09
CA ILE A 97 19.97 -1.30 6.88
C ILE A 97 20.54 -1.63 5.50
N GLU A 98 21.06 -0.62 4.80
CA GLU A 98 21.88 -0.76 3.59
C GLU A 98 23.25 -0.15 3.87
N VAL A 99 24.29 -0.99 3.87
CA VAL A 99 25.68 -0.54 4.03
C VAL A 99 26.23 -0.14 2.66
N MET A 100 26.53 1.15 2.50
CA MET A 100 26.97 1.75 1.23
C MET A 100 28.48 1.57 1.01
N ALA A 101 29.26 1.68 2.09
CA ALA A 101 30.70 1.52 2.07
C ALA A 101 31.23 1.14 3.47
N GLY A 102 32.31 0.36 3.51
CA GLY A 102 32.94 -0.07 4.77
C GLY A 102 32.77 -1.57 5.05
N ALA A 103 33.02 -1.99 6.29
CA ALA A 103 32.84 -3.39 6.69
C ALA A 103 31.40 -3.67 7.13
N ASN A 104 31.13 -4.93 7.52
CA ASN A 104 29.81 -5.37 7.95
C ASN A 104 29.32 -4.57 9.17
N ALA A 105 28.07 -4.10 9.08
CA ALA A 105 27.32 -3.60 10.22
C ALA A 105 26.16 -4.54 10.56
N ALA A 106 25.75 -4.51 11.82
CA ALA A 106 24.52 -5.09 12.32
C ALA A 106 23.51 -3.99 12.64
N VAL A 107 22.23 -4.33 12.49
CA VAL A 107 21.13 -3.56 13.06
C VAL A 107 20.43 -4.41 14.11
N VAL A 108 20.19 -3.84 15.28
CA VAL A 108 19.67 -4.55 16.45
C VAL A 108 18.54 -3.73 17.06
N VAL A 109 17.42 -4.38 17.37
CA VAL A 109 16.31 -3.80 18.13
C VAL A 109 16.36 -4.34 19.56
N VAL A 110 16.42 -3.43 20.53
CA VAL A 110 16.60 -3.72 21.95
C VAL A 110 15.44 -3.14 22.74
N ASP A 111 14.86 -3.95 23.63
CA ASP A 111 14.01 -3.51 24.72
C ASP A 111 14.90 -3.22 25.94
N PRO A 112 15.00 -1.98 26.42
CA PRO A 112 15.85 -1.66 27.57
C PRO A 112 15.46 -2.39 28.86
N SER A 113 14.23 -2.90 28.96
CA SER A 113 13.68 -3.60 30.13
C SER A 113 13.85 -5.11 30.07
N GLU A 114 13.76 -5.70 28.87
CA GLU A 114 13.85 -7.16 28.67
C GLU A 114 15.18 -7.62 28.04
N GLY A 115 15.98 -6.70 27.50
CA GLY A 115 17.23 -6.98 26.79
C GLY A 115 17.08 -6.96 25.27
N GLN A 116 17.88 -7.75 24.55
CA GLN A 116 17.87 -7.77 23.08
C GLN A 116 16.67 -8.54 22.54
N VAL A 117 15.90 -7.94 21.62
CA VAL A 117 14.68 -8.56 21.07
C VAL A 117 14.94 -9.20 19.70
N GLN A 118 15.58 -8.47 18.77
CA GLN A 118 15.84 -8.99 17.43
C GLN A 118 17.10 -8.36 16.83
N CYS A 119 17.85 -9.13 16.02
CA CYS A 119 19.10 -8.68 15.43
C CYS A 119 19.31 -9.17 14.01
N VAL A 120 20.14 -8.45 13.26
CA VAL A 120 20.54 -8.78 11.90
C VAL A 120 22.04 -8.57 11.72
N ALA A 121 22.75 -9.57 11.22
CA ALA A 121 24.16 -9.45 10.86
C ALA A 121 24.38 -9.26 9.35
N GLY A 122 25.00 -8.14 8.95
CA GLY A 122 25.72 -7.93 7.68
C GLY A 122 24.90 -7.91 6.38
N GLY A 123 25.12 -6.87 5.55
CA GLY A 123 24.51 -6.71 4.22
C GLY A 123 23.25 -5.83 4.21
N THR A 124 22.51 -5.81 3.08
CA THR A 124 21.17 -5.21 2.99
C THR A 124 20.16 -6.17 3.63
N ARG A 125 19.73 -5.88 4.85
CA ARG A 125 18.88 -6.81 5.64
C ARG A 125 17.96 -6.07 6.61
N ARG A 126 16.87 -6.75 6.97
CA ARG A 126 15.76 -6.25 7.78
C ARG A 126 15.63 -7.02 9.09
N ALA A 127 15.56 -6.30 10.21
CA ALA A 127 15.22 -6.83 11.53
C ALA A 127 13.76 -6.46 11.83
N VAL A 128 12.96 -7.39 12.34
CA VAL A 128 11.57 -7.13 12.75
C VAL A 128 11.38 -7.67 14.16
N ALA A 129 11.08 -6.78 15.10
CA ALA A 129 10.64 -7.14 16.44
C ALA A 129 9.11 -7.00 16.49
N GLU A 130 8.43 -8.13 16.64
CA GLU A 130 6.97 -8.24 16.66
C GLU A 130 6.45 -8.31 18.10
N ASP A 131 5.14 -8.12 18.29
CA ASP A 131 4.47 -8.27 19.59
C ASP A 131 5.08 -7.44 20.73
N LEU A 132 5.59 -6.25 20.39
CA LEU A 132 6.12 -5.28 21.34
C LEU A 132 5.00 -4.58 22.09
N ASP A 133 5.18 -4.40 23.40
CA ASP A 133 4.33 -3.52 24.21
C ASP A 133 4.57 -2.03 23.89
N ALA A 134 3.71 -1.15 24.41
CA ALA A 134 3.98 0.27 24.35
C ALA A 134 5.21 0.62 25.20
N GLY A 135 6.17 1.36 24.64
CA GLY A 135 7.43 1.63 25.30
C GLY A 135 8.49 2.25 24.38
N VAL A 136 9.67 2.50 24.95
CA VAL A 136 10.82 3.02 24.22
C VAL A 136 11.78 1.89 23.89
N TYR A 137 12.05 1.72 22.61
CA TYR A 137 12.95 0.72 22.05
C TYR A 137 14.19 1.39 21.44
N TRP A 138 15.31 0.69 21.49
CA TRP A 138 16.55 1.17 20.89
C TRP A 138 16.87 0.42 19.62
N ILE A 139 17.26 1.16 18.59
CA ILE A 139 17.80 0.62 17.34
C ILE A 139 19.28 0.93 17.33
N ILE A 140 20.10 -0.12 17.39
CA ILE A 140 21.55 -0.02 17.46
C ILE A 140 22.11 -0.41 16.09
N VAL A 141 22.90 0.48 15.51
CA VAL A 141 23.72 0.18 14.33
C VAL A 141 25.16 0.06 14.78
N ASP A 142 25.75 -1.12 14.58
CA ASP A 142 27.06 -1.47 15.13
C ASP A 142 27.95 -2.14 14.09
N ALA A 143 29.19 -1.70 13.97
CA ALA A 143 30.14 -2.18 12.98
C ALA A 143 31.14 -3.21 13.52
N ALA A 144 31.52 -4.16 12.67
CA ALA A 144 32.63 -5.08 12.99
C ALA A 144 33.96 -4.32 13.15
N ALA A 145 34.81 -4.74 14.10
CA ALA A 145 36.10 -4.12 14.41
C ALA A 145 37.09 -4.02 13.22
N SER A 146 36.87 -4.78 12.14
CA SER A 146 37.64 -4.69 10.89
C SER A 146 37.22 -3.51 9.99
N ALA A 147 36.18 -2.75 10.35
CA ALA A 147 35.75 -1.54 9.67
C ALA A 147 36.75 -0.40 9.93
N SER A 148 37.51 0.01 8.91
CA SER A 148 38.33 1.23 8.94
C SER A 148 37.85 2.20 7.86
N PRO A 149 37.68 3.51 8.12
CA PRO A 149 37.41 4.19 9.38
C PRO A 149 36.00 4.81 9.47
N SER A 150 35.11 4.54 8.52
CA SER A 150 33.72 5.01 8.55
C SER A 150 32.83 4.04 7.80
N VAL A 151 31.85 3.45 8.48
CA VAL A 151 30.76 2.72 7.81
C VAL A 151 29.70 3.76 7.45
N GLU A 152 29.47 3.91 6.16
CA GLU A 152 28.35 4.72 5.64
C GLU A 152 27.17 3.79 5.40
N TYR A 153 26.02 4.14 5.96
CA TYR A 153 24.81 3.34 5.82
C TYR A 153 23.58 4.22 5.63
N ARG A 154 22.54 3.58 5.07
CA ARG A 154 21.16 4.05 5.12
C ARG A 154 20.40 3.16 6.09
N LEU A 155 19.58 3.76 6.94
CA LEU A 155 18.70 3.05 7.86
C LEU A 155 17.27 3.48 7.57
N ALA A 156 16.38 2.51 7.36
CA ALA A 156 14.94 2.70 7.37
C ALA A 156 14.35 2.18 8.69
N VAL A 157 13.45 2.95 9.29
CA VAL A 157 12.75 2.54 10.52
C VAL A 157 11.25 2.61 10.33
N GLU A 158 10.57 1.52 10.67
CA GLU A 158 9.15 1.31 10.47
C GLU A 158 8.49 0.88 11.79
N PRO A 159 8.05 1.82 12.62
CA PRO A 159 7.09 1.53 13.68
C PRO A 159 5.70 1.31 13.07
N ASP A 160 5.11 0.15 13.32
CA ASP A 160 3.72 -0.14 13.02
C ASP A 160 2.98 -0.45 14.32
N LEU A 161 1.85 0.22 14.54
CA LEU A 161 0.98 -0.04 15.68
C LEU A 161 -0.11 -1.03 15.28
N TYR A 162 -0.35 -2.05 16.10
CA TYR A 162 -1.37 -3.05 15.77
C TYR A 162 -2.77 -2.47 15.89
N ASP A 163 -3.60 -2.82 14.92
CA ASP A 163 -5.03 -2.48 14.84
C ASP A 163 -5.29 -0.96 14.89
N GLN A 164 -4.29 -0.17 14.46
CA GLN A 164 -4.35 1.29 14.40
C GLN A 164 -3.79 1.81 13.07
N TRP A 165 -4.27 2.97 12.65
CA TRP A 165 -3.72 3.68 11.50
C TRP A 165 -2.51 4.49 11.94
N VAL A 166 -1.40 4.24 11.26
CA VAL A 166 -0.18 5.02 11.35
C VAL A 166 -0.11 5.95 10.15
N GLU A 167 0.10 7.25 10.38
CA GLU A 167 0.09 8.27 9.34
C GLU A 167 1.44 8.99 9.20
N ARG A 168 1.82 9.31 7.95
CA ARG A 168 2.97 10.15 7.60
C ARG A 168 2.64 11.10 6.45
N ASP A 169 3.11 12.33 6.54
CA ASP A 169 3.04 13.26 5.41
C ASP A 169 4.05 12.86 4.32
N VAL A 170 3.60 12.83 3.07
CA VAL A 170 4.48 12.68 1.90
C VAL A 170 4.84 14.06 1.36
N ALA A 171 3.87 14.96 1.32
CA ALA A 171 4.02 16.37 0.95
C ALA A 171 2.81 17.17 1.48
N PRO A 172 2.80 18.51 1.42
CA PRO A 172 1.64 19.29 1.86
C PRO A 172 0.33 18.84 1.19
N GLY A 173 -0.60 18.33 2.00
CA GLY A 173 -1.90 17.82 1.53
C GLY A 173 -1.85 16.46 0.81
N ILE A 174 -0.72 15.75 0.93
CA ILE A 174 -0.49 14.38 0.46
C ILE A 174 -0.03 13.54 1.65
N VAL A 175 -0.83 12.56 2.02
CA VAL A 175 -0.67 11.80 3.27
C VAL A 175 -0.70 10.31 2.97
N TRP A 176 0.25 9.58 3.53
CA TRP A 176 0.26 8.12 3.52
C TRP A 176 -0.13 7.58 4.89
N GLN A 177 -0.97 6.55 4.87
CA GLN A 177 -1.44 5.85 6.05
C GLN A 177 -1.20 4.36 5.87
N ARG A 178 -0.81 3.69 6.95
CA ARG A 178 -0.67 2.23 7.01
C ARG A 178 -1.46 1.69 8.19
N PHE A 179 -2.08 0.55 7.97
CA PHE A 179 -2.79 -0.21 9.00
C PHE A 179 -2.26 -1.63 8.99
N LEU A 180 -1.87 -2.12 10.16
CA LEU A 180 -1.46 -3.50 10.37
C LEU A 180 -2.40 -4.15 11.40
N GLY A 181 -3.33 -4.95 10.92
CA GLY A 181 -4.33 -5.60 11.75
C GLY A 181 -3.84 -6.93 12.29
N ARG A 182 -3.69 -7.03 13.62
CA ARG A 182 -3.30 -8.28 14.28
C ARG A 182 -4.48 -9.23 14.35
N GLU A 183 -5.68 -8.71 14.66
CA GLU A 183 -6.90 -9.52 14.70
C GLU A 183 -7.45 -9.80 13.30
N SER A 184 -7.37 -8.81 12.41
CA SER A 184 -7.90 -8.95 11.05
C SER A 184 -6.95 -9.65 10.09
N ALA A 185 -5.66 -9.81 10.41
CA ALA A 185 -4.62 -10.31 9.50
C ALA A 185 -4.61 -9.55 8.16
N GLN A 186 -4.61 -8.21 8.24
CA GLN A 186 -4.60 -7.32 7.07
C GLN A 186 -3.48 -6.28 7.18
N SER A 187 -2.74 -6.09 6.09
CA SER A 187 -1.82 -4.97 5.91
C SER A 187 -2.36 -4.09 4.79
N ILE A 188 -2.70 -2.85 5.12
CA ILE A 188 -3.38 -1.90 4.23
C ILE A 188 -2.56 -0.61 4.17
N ASN A 189 -2.34 -0.11 2.96
CA ASN A 189 -1.73 1.19 2.72
C ASN A 189 -2.71 2.09 1.98
N VAL A 190 -2.84 3.34 2.42
CA VAL A 190 -3.73 4.35 1.84
C VAL A 190 -2.92 5.62 1.58
N LEU A 191 -2.93 6.09 0.34
CA LEU A 191 -2.40 7.40 -0.05
C LEU A 191 -3.57 8.34 -0.32
N ARG A 192 -3.63 9.45 0.42
CA ARG A 192 -4.66 10.48 0.30
C ARG A 192 -4.06 11.73 -0.32
N ILE A 193 -4.69 12.23 -1.37
CA ILE A 193 -4.28 13.45 -2.07
C ILE A 193 -5.47 14.42 -2.07
N SER A 194 -5.35 15.51 -1.31
CA SER A 194 -6.39 16.54 -1.25
C SER A 194 -6.54 17.29 -2.58
N LYS A 195 -7.74 17.81 -2.87
CA LYS A 195 -7.93 18.71 -4.02
C LYS A 195 -7.03 19.94 -3.96
N ALA A 196 -6.80 20.48 -2.75
CA ALA A 196 -5.90 21.62 -2.55
C ALA A 196 -4.46 21.29 -2.94
N ALA A 197 -3.95 20.10 -2.62
CA ALA A 197 -2.63 19.66 -3.08
C ALA A 197 -2.58 19.56 -4.61
N ARG A 198 -3.59 18.94 -5.24
CA ARG A 198 -3.64 18.77 -6.71
C ARG A 198 -3.69 20.10 -7.45
N THR A 199 -4.64 20.95 -7.09
CA THR A 199 -4.80 22.29 -7.68
C THR A 199 -3.68 23.26 -7.26
N GLY A 200 -2.92 22.94 -6.21
CA GLY A 200 -1.74 23.66 -5.74
C GLY A 200 -0.43 23.21 -6.39
N GLY A 201 -0.45 22.22 -7.28
CA GLY A 201 0.69 21.80 -8.08
C GLY A 201 1.13 20.34 -7.94
N ALA A 202 0.43 19.51 -7.15
CA ALA A 202 0.66 18.07 -7.20
C ALA A 202 -0.02 17.47 -8.44
N GLU A 203 0.74 16.86 -9.34
CA GLU A 203 0.17 16.27 -10.56
C GLU A 203 -0.18 14.80 -10.35
N VAL A 204 -1.36 14.39 -10.84
CA VAL A 204 -1.74 12.98 -10.98
C VAL A 204 -1.39 12.56 -12.41
N GLY A 205 -0.26 11.88 -12.54
CA GLY A 205 0.34 11.52 -13.83
C GLY A 205 0.36 10.01 -14.05
N GLY A 206 0.72 9.64 -15.28
CA GLY A 206 0.85 8.26 -15.68
C GLY A 206 2.21 7.92 -16.23
N VAL A 207 2.70 6.70 -15.98
CA VAL A 207 3.96 6.23 -16.54
C VAL A 207 3.73 4.92 -17.26
N TYR A 208 4.04 4.91 -18.57
CA TYR A 208 3.99 3.72 -19.39
C TYR A 208 5.40 3.14 -19.59
N ALA A 209 5.57 1.84 -19.35
CA ALA A 209 6.86 1.16 -19.44
C ALA A 209 7.29 0.86 -20.90
N GLY A 210 6.51 1.30 -21.90
CA GLY A 210 6.90 1.23 -23.32
C GLY A 210 6.94 -0.19 -23.87
N GLY A 211 6.02 -1.06 -23.43
CA GLY A 211 5.99 -2.49 -23.81
C GLY A 211 7.05 -3.35 -23.12
N ARG A 212 7.94 -2.74 -22.33
CA ARG A 212 8.85 -3.43 -21.40
C ARG A 212 8.17 -3.55 -20.04
N CYS A 213 8.65 -4.47 -19.20
CA CYS A 213 8.15 -4.60 -17.83
C CYS A 213 9.10 -3.89 -16.86
N GLU A 214 8.57 -2.95 -16.07
CA GLU A 214 9.32 -2.20 -15.06
C GLU A 214 8.59 -2.25 -13.71
N THR A 215 9.33 -2.24 -12.60
CA THR A 215 8.70 -2.18 -11.27
C THR A 215 8.17 -0.77 -11.00
N VAL A 216 7.11 -0.66 -10.19
CA VAL A 216 6.53 0.64 -9.79
C VAL A 216 7.61 1.55 -9.19
N GLY A 217 8.47 1.02 -8.30
CA GLY A 217 9.55 1.81 -7.70
C GLY A 217 10.64 2.25 -8.68
N SER A 218 10.93 1.48 -9.73
CA SER A 218 11.87 1.90 -10.78
C SER A 218 11.27 3.01 -11.64
N MET A 219 10.00 2.90 -12.02
CA MET A 219 9.28 3.95 -12.74
C MET A 219 9.20 5.24 -11.92
N GLY A 220 8.82 5.14 -10.64
CA GLY A 220 8.71 6.29 -9.74
C GLY A 220 10.04 7.03 -9.56
N ARG A 221 11.15 6.30 -9.35
CA ARG A 221 12.49 6.90 -9.28
C ARG A 221 12.93 7.55 -10.58
N ARG A 222 12.69 6.88 -11.71
CA ARG A 222 13.09 7.38 -13.04
C ARG A 222 12.40 8.69 -13.39
N GLU A 223 11.12 8.82 -13.03
CA GLU A 223 10.31 9.99 -13.33
C GLU A 223 10.32 11.04 -12.21
N GLY A 224 11.02 10.79 -11.09
CA GLY A 224 11.06 11.73 -9.97
C GLY A 224 9.72 11.92 -9.25
N ALA A 225 8.88 10.88 -9.23
CA ALA A 225 7.58 10.92 -8.54
C ALA A 225 7.75 10.97 -7.02
N LEU A 226 6.74 11.53 -6.33
CA LEU A 226 6.61 11.47 -4.87
C LEU A 226 6.09 10.11 -4.41
N ALA A 227 5.13 9.57 -5.14
CA ALA A 227 4.49 8.29 -4.84
C ALA A 227 3.89 7.68 -6.11
N GLY A 228 3.56 6.39 -6.07
CA GLY A 228 2.81 5.74 -7.13
C GLY A 228 2.37 4.32 -6.81
N VAL A 229 1.47 3.80 -7.66
CA VAL A 229 0.98 2.43 -7.61
C VAL A 229 1.01 1.79 -9.00
N ASN A 230 0.93 0.47 -9.07
CA ASN A 230 0.58 -0.20 -10.32
C ASN A 230 -0.83 0.21 -10.77
N ALA A 231 -1.08 0.19 -12.08
CA ALA A 231 -2.36 0.60 -12.63
C ALA A 231 -3.05 -0.53 -13.41
N SER A 232 -2.88 -0.58 -14.73
CA SER A 232 -3.70 -1.45 -15.59
C SER A 232 -3.34 -2.92 -15.45
N PHE A 233 -4.31 -3.80 -15.78
CA PHE A 233 -4.02 -5.23 -15.98
C PHE A 233 -3.06 -5.39 -17.17
N HIS A 234 -2.29 -6.46 -17.23
CA HIS A 234 -1.38 -6.70 -18.36
C HIS A 234 -1.16 -8.18 -18.67
N THR A 235 -0.83 -8.43 -19.93
CA THR A 235 -0.34 -9.74 -20.37
C THR A 235 1.17 -9.80 -20.28
N ARG A 236 1.70 -10.96 -19.89
CA ARG A 236 3.13 -11.25 -19.83
C ARG A 236 3.50 -12.23 -20.92
N MET A 237 4.54 -11.91 -21.66
CA MET A 237 5.07 -12.78 -22.72
C MET A 237 6.53 -13.14 -22.44
N SER A 238 6.84 -14.43 -22.57
CA SER A 238 8.23 -14.91 -22.62
C SER A 238 8.88 -14.60 -23.97
N GLU A 239 10.22 -14.73 -24.07
CA GLU A 239 10.94 -14.62 -25.35
C GLU A 239 10.40 -15.55 -26.45
N SER A 240 9.83 -16.70 -26.07
CA SER A 240 9.23 -17.66 -27.00
C SER A 240 7.81 -17.31 -27.45
N GLY A 241 7.25 -16.17 -27.03
CA GLY A 241 5.89 -15.74 -27.36
C GLY A 241 4.79 -16.52 -26.65
N SER A 242 5.12 -17.30 -25.62
CA SER A 242 4.13 -18.01 -24.80
C SER A 242 3.49 -17.03 -23.82
N THR A 243 2.17 -16.85 -23.92
CA THR A 243 1.36 -16.17 -22.91
C THR A 243 1.14 -17.14 -21.76
N THR A 244 1.83 -16.94 -20.63
CA THR A 244 1.52 -17.70 -19.41
C THR A 244 0.72 -16.82 -18.46
N ALA A 245 -0.43 -17.33 -18.02
CA ALA A 245 -1.02 -16.87 -16.77
C ALA A 245 0.04 -17.09 -15.68
N ALA A 246 0.38 -16.06 -14.92
CA ALA A 246 1.46 -16.12 -13.94
C ALA A 246 1.15 -17.19 -12.87
N THR A 247 1.73 -18.38 -13.02
CA THR A 247 1.76 -19.39 -11.96
C THR A 247 2.71 -18.90 -10.87
N HIS A 248 2.26 -18.98 -9.61
CA HIS A 248 3.05 -18.60 -8.44
C HIS A 248 4.46 -19.24 -8.46
N GLY A 249 5.49 -18.44 -8.16
CA GLY A 249 6.81 -18.94 -7.76
C GLY A 249 7.77 -19.38 -8.88
N GLN A 250 7.52 -19.05 -10.15
CA GLN A 250 8.49 -19.27 -11.23
C GLN A 250 9.05 -17.95 -11.76
N PRO A 251 10.38 -17.76 -11.81
CA PRO A 251 10.99 -16.61 -12.47
C PRO A 251 10.75 -16.74 -13.98
N LEU A 252 9.66 -16.16 -14.46
CA LEU A 252 9.43 -16.01 -15.89
C LEU A 252 10.39 -14.95 -16.41
N LEU A 253 11.15 -15.30 -17.45
CA LEU A 253 11.91 -14.32 -18.22
C LEU A 253 10.91 -13.50 -19.06
N VAL A 254 10.22 -12.57 -18.42
CA VAL A 254 9.22 -11.72 -19.08
C VAL A 254 9.96 -10.67 -19.89
N THR A 255 9.76 -10.69 -21.21
CA THR A 255 10.41 -9.73 -22.12
C THR A 255 9.47 -8.68 -22.64
N ARG A 256 8.15 -8.88 -22.53
CA ARG A 256 7.14 -7.86 -22.86
C ARG A 256 5.97 -7.85 -21.87
N CYS A 257 5.51 -6.65 -21.56
CA CYS A 257 4.29 -6.39 -20.80
C CYS A 257 3.42 -5.42 -21.60
N GLU A 258 2.25 -5.87 -22.00
CA GLU A 258 1.28 -5.03 -22.71
C GLU A 258 0.03 -4.85 -21.84
N PRO A 259 -0.42 -3.60 -21.61
CA PRO A 259 -1.64 -3.35 -20.87
C PRO A 259 -2.80 -4.09 -21.53
N GLU A 260 -3.61 -4.69 -20.69
CA GLU A 260 -4.79 -5.42 -21.05
C GLU A 260 -6.02 -4.74 -20.45
N SER A 261 -7.07 -4.67 -21.25
CA SER A 261 -8.43 -4.36 -20.81
C SER A 261 -8.71 -2.92 -20.34
N GLY A 262 -7.75 -2.21 -19.73
CA GLY A 262 -7.89 -0.82 -19.27
C GLY A 262 -7.26 0.23 -20.20
N MET A 263 -7.84 1.43 -20.21
CA MET A 263 -7.24 2.60 -20.85
C MET A 263 -5.90 2.95 -20.19
N VAL A 264 -4.87 3.16 -21.00
CA VAL A 264 -3.61 3.78 -20.59
C VAL A 264 -3.40 4.99 -21.48
N LYS A 265 -3.54 6.17 -20.90
CA LYS A 265 -3.31 7.44 -21.57
C LYS A 265 -2.36 8.29 -20.75
N VAL A 266 -1.27 8.72 -21.39
CA VAL A 266 -0.20 9.52 -20.78
C VAL A 266 0.09 10.70 -21.69
N ASP A 267 0.09 11.90 -21.15
CA ASP A 267 0.39 13.15 -21.87
C ASP A 267 -0.39 13.31 -23.19
N GLY A 268 -1.66 12.93 -23.17
CA GLY A 268 -2.55 12.98 -24.34
C GLY A 268 -2.42 11.80 -25.30
N THR A 269 -1.39 10.96 -25.15
CA THR A 269 -1.16 9.78 -25.99
C THR A 269 -1.89 8.56 -25.43
N VAL A 270 -2.79 7.99 -26.21
CA VAL A 270 -3.47 6.73 -25.87
C VAL A 270 -2.55 5.56 -26.25
N HIS A 271 -1.99 4.87 -25.27
CA HIS A 271 -1.21 3.65 -25.47
C HIS A 271 -2.11 2.43 -25.64
N THR A 272 -3.18 2.37 -24.84
CA THR A 272 -4.20 1.31 -24.92
C THR A 272 -5.56 1.96 -24.68
N PRO A 273 -6.57 1.74 -25.54
CA PRO A 273 -7.94 2.16 -25.26
C PRO A 273 -8.64 1.17 -24.31
N ASN A 274 -9.76 1.57 -23.71
CA ASN A 274 -10.61 0.63 -22.98
C ASN A 274 -11.09 -0.51 -23.90
N ARG A 275 -11.12 -1.74 -23.37
CA ARG A 275 -11.86 -2.86 -23.97
C ARG A 275 -13.25 -2.94 -23.35
N GLY A 276 -14.28 -2.53 -24.09
CA GLY A 276 -15.63 -2.31 -23.57
C GLY A 276 -15.79 -0.95 -22.87
N THR A 277 -16.98 -0.70 -22.32
CA THR A 277 -17.22 0.53 -21.54
C THR A 277 -16.77 0.30 -20.10
N ARG A 278 -15.86 1.14 -19.59
CA ARG A 278 -15.24 0.96 -18.27
C ARG A 278 -15.19 2.26 -17.48
N LEU A 279 -15.35 2.16 -16.17
CA LEU A 279 -15.09 3.29 -15.29
C LEU A 279 -13.58 3.61 -15.33
N THR A 280 -13.25 4.84 -15.66
CA THR A 280 -11.89 5.30 -15.96
C THR A 280 -11.58 6.52 -15.11
N LEU A 281 -10.44 6.51 -14.42
CA LEU A 281 -9.89 7.68 -13.75
C LEU A 281 -9.19 8.56 -14.80
N GLY A 282 -9.47 9.86 -14.81
CA GLY A 282 -8.77 10.82 -15.65
C GLY A 282 -8.33 12.03 -14.86
N ALA A 283 -7.18 12.60 -15.24
CA ALA A 283 -6.60 13.79 -14.64
C ALA A 283 -6.20 14.79 -15.71
N ASP A 284 -6.31 16.08 -15.38
CA ASP A 284 -5.84 17.18 -16.21
C ASP A 284 -4.73 18.00 -15.53
N PRO A 285 -4.01 18.85 -16.29
CA PRO A 285 -2.88 19.61 -15.76
C PRO A 285 -3.27 20.73 -14.78
N THR A 286 -4.57 21.02 -14.62
CA THR A 286 -5.05 21.97 -13.61
C THR A 286 -5.22 21.30 -12.24
N GLY A 287 -4.98 19.99 -12.16
CA GLY A 287 -5.16 19.19 -10.98
C GLY A 287 -6.60 18.72 -10.81
N GLU A 288 -7.49 18.87 -11.80
CA GLU A 288 -8.84 18.31 -11.77
C GLU A 288 -8.79 16.80 -12.10
N VAL A 289 -9.64 16.02 -11.43
CA VAL A 289 -9.71 14.56 -11.58
C VAL A 289 -11.17 14.14 -11.70
N ARG A 290 -11.46 13.18 -12.58
CA ARG A 290 -12.80 12.61 -12.74
C ARG A 290 -12.76 11.10 -12.85
N MET A 291 -13.85 10.45 -12.44
CA MET A 291 -14.12 9.06 -12.74
C MET A 291 -15.39 8.96 -13.59
N GLU A 292 -15.27 8.50 -14.84
CA GLU A 292 -16.38 8.42 -15.79
C GLU A 292 -16.39 7.08 -16.52
N SER A 293 -17.58 6.58 -16.90
CA SER A 293 -17.72 5.40 -17.75
C SER A 293 -17.39 5.77 -19.18
N ILE A 294 -16.19 5.40 -19.62
CA ILE A 294 -15.66 5.71 -20.95
C ILE A 294 -15.88 4.52 -21.86
N ARG A 295 -16.47 4.77 -23.04
CA ARG A 295 -16.78 3.72 -24.02
C ARG A 295 -15.51 3.14 -24.62
N GLU A 296 -15.65 1.93 -25.15
CA GLU A 296 -14.60 1.29 -25.93
C GLU A 296 -14.10 2.23 -27.04
N ASN A 297 -12.78 2.32 -27.20
CA ASN A 297 -12.10 3.15 -28.20
C ASN A 297 -12.32 4.67 -28.11
N ASP A 298 -13.07 5.18 -27.14
CA ASP A 298 -13.14 6.63 -26.90
C ASP A 298 -11.80 7.11 -26.32
N PRO A 299 -11.10 8.05 -26.98
CA PRO A 299 -9.80 8.54 -26.51
C PRO A 299 -9.90 9.48 -25.30
N TRP A 300 -11.12 9.85 -24.89
CA TRP A 300 -11.43 10.78 -23.80
C TRP A 300 -10.57 12.04 -23.85
N ASN A 301 -10.69 12.81 -24.95
CA ASN A 301 -9.83 13.95 -25.26
C ASN A 301 -9.77 15.03 -24.16
N ALA A 302 -10.79 15.09 -23.30
CA ALA A 302 -10.85 16.04 -22.19
C ALA A 302 -9.83 15.75 -21.07
N MET A 303 -9.31 14.52 -20.99
CA MET A 303 -8.35 14.11 -19.96
C MET A 303 -7.05 13.65 -20.63
N PRO A 304 -5.92 14.38 -20.49
CA PRO A 304 -4.65 13.97 -21.08
C PRO A 304 -4.03 12.74 -20.39
N THR A 305 -4.29 12.54 -19.10
CA THR A 305 -3.89 11.35 -18.35
C THR A 305 -5.14 10.55 -17.99
N ALA A 306 -5.14 9.24 -18.25
CA ALA A 306 -6.27 8.39 -17.89
C ALA A 306 -5.89 6.91 -17.71
N PHE A 307 -6.55 6.28 -16.74
CA PHE A 307 -6.35 4.90 -16.32
C PHE A 307 -7.69 4.17 -16.18
N GLY A 308 -7.89 3.13 -17.00
CA GLY A 308 -9.06 2.28 -16.95
C GLY A 308 -8.91 1.22 -15.87
N GLY A 309 -9.89 1.13 -14.97
CA GLY A 309 -9.99 0.06 -13.99
C GLY A 309 -11.05 -0.97 -14.36
N ASP A 310 -11.07 -2.08 -13.64
CA ASP A 310 -12.07 -3.15 -13.78
C ASP A 310 -12.06 -4.08 -12.56
N PRO A 311 -13.22 -4.42 -11.97
CA PRO A 311 -14.53 -3.78 -12.19
C PRO A 311 -14.67 -2.44 -11.45
N SER A 312 -15.81 -1.78 -11.66
CA SER A 312 -16.23 -0.69 -10.77
C SER A 312 -16.51 -1.22 -9.37
N LEU A 313 -15.97 -0.56 -8.35
CA LEU A 313 -16.19 -0.89 -6.93
C LEU A 313 -17.30 -0.02 -6.32
N ILE A 314 -17.38 1.25 -6.75
CA ILE A 314 -18.44 2.17 -6.34
C ILE A 314 -18.87 2.99 -7.58
N PRO A 315 -20.09 2.80 -8.11
CA PRO A 315 -21.05 1.74 -7.75
C PRO A 315 -20.46 0.34 -7.99
N TYR A 316 -20.91 -0.64 -7.21
CA TYR A 316 -20.37 -2.00 -7.30
C TYR A 316 -20.89 -2.70 -8.55
N GLU A 317 -19.96 -3.24 -9.35
CA GLU A 317 -20.25 -4.10 -10.49
C GLU A 317 -19.95 -5.55 -10.11
N ASP A 318 -20.99 -6.38 -10.15
CA ASP A 318 -20.88 -7.81 -9.88
C ASP A 318 -20.28 -8.55 -11.08
N VAL A 319 -19.13 -9.18 -10.86
CA VAL A 319 -18.40 -9.97 -11.86
C VAL A 319 -18.50 -11.48 -11.59
N GLY A 320 -19.42 -11.90 -10.72
CA GLY A 320 -19.65 -13.29 -10.34
C GLY A 320 -18.55 -13.84 -9.43
N ASP A 321 -18.32 -15.15 -9.51
CA ASP A 321 -17.47 -15.88 -8.55
C ASP A 321 -16.04 -15.34 -8.40
N VAL A 322 -15.47 -14.75 -9.46
CA VAL A 322 -14.12 -14.16 -9.41
C VAL A 322 -14.03 -12.98 -8.44
N ALA A 323 -15.17 -12.33 -8.11
CA ALA A 323 -15.23 -11.24 -7.15
C ALA A 323 -14.92 -11.70 -5.72
N HIS A 324 -15.19 -12.96 -5.39
CA HIS A 324 -15.05 -13.52 -4.05
C HIS A 324 -13.71 -14.21 -3.80
N ILE A 325 -12.77 -14.14 -4.75
CA ILE A 325 -11.42 -14.66 -4.56
C ILE A 325 -10.63 -13.65 -3.73
N VAL A 326 -10.11 -14.08 -2.59
CA VAL A 326 -9.24 -13.26 -1.73
C VAL A 326 -7.88 -13.07 -2.40
N ASN A 327 -7.45 -11.83 -2.58
CA ASN A 327 -6.17 -11.48 -3.22
C ASN A 327 -5.60 -10.18 -2.66
N PRO A 328 -4.30 -9.93 -2.82
CA PRO A 328 -3.77 -8.56 -2.78
C PRO A 328 -4.53 -7.69 -3.78
N ARG A 329 -4.85 -6.45 -3.40
CA ARG A 329 -5.68 -5.54 -4.22
C ARG A 329 -5.00 -4.19 -4.36
N THR A 330 -5.25 -3.55 -5.49
CA THR A 330 -4.98 -2.12 -5.71
C THR A 330 -6.26 -1.48 -6.20
N ALA A 331 -6.61 -0.32 -5.66
CA ALA A 331 -7.78 0.42 -6.12
C ALA A 331 -7.58 1.93 -5.93
N VAL A 332 -8.41 2.69 -6.62
CA VAL A 332 -8.50 4.14 -6.46
C VAL A 332 -9.95 4.54 -6.24
N GLY A 333 -10.16 5.44 -5.30
CA GLY A 333 -11.43 6.07 -4.98
C GLY A 333 -11.35 7.58 -5.10
N LEU A 334 -12.49 8.21 -5.39
CA LEU A 334 -12.69 9.65 -5.36
C LEU A 334 -13.78 9.97 -4.34
N ALA A 335 -13.44 10.77 -3.33
CA ALA A 335 -14.34 11.21 -2.28
C ALA A 335 -15.22 12.40 -2.70
N GLU A 336 -16.21 12.74 -1.87
CA GLU A 336 -17.16 13.83 -2.14
C GLU A 336 -16.50 15.22 -2.14
N ASP A 337 -15.49 15.41 -1.31
CA ASP A 337 -14.65 16.61 -1.24
C ASP A 337 -13.53 16.61 -2.31
N GLU A 338 -13.65 15.71 -3.28
CA GLU A 338 -12.68 15.48 -4.35
C GLU A 338 -11.30 15.03 -3.83
N GLN A 339 -11.19 14.49 -2.61
CA GLN A 339 -9.96 13.80 -2.22
C GLN A 339 -9.76 12.52 -3.05
N LEU A 340 -8.58 12.36 -3.63
CA LEU A 340 -8.17 11.12 -4.29
C LEU A 340 -7.62 10.15 -3.22
N ILE A 341 -8.12 8.92 -3.22
CA ILE A 341 -7.76 7.87 -2.26
C ILE A 341 -7.22 6.69 -3.04
N ILE A 342 -5.93 6.38 -2.90
CA ILE A 342 -5.30 5.22 -3.54
C ILE A 342 -4.99 4.19 -2.46
N VAL A 343 -5.38 2.94 -2.69
CA VAL A 343 -5.28 1.89 -1.67
C VAL A 343 -4.56 0.67 -2.25
N THR A 344 -3.62 0.12 -1.49
CA THR A 344 -3.11 -1.24 -1.70
C THR A 344 -3.36 -2.08 -0.45
N VAL A 345 -3.82 -3.31 -0.65
CA VAL A 345 -3.98 -4.31 0.41
C VAL A 345 -3.08 -5.49 0.10
N ASP A 346 -2.22 -5.86 1.06
CA ASP A 346 -1.34 -7.01 0.94
C ASP A 346 -2.14 -8.32 1.07
N GLY A 347 -1.60 -9.38 0.50
CA GLY A 347 -2.27 -10.67 0.47
C GLY A 347 -1.31 -11.81 0.15
N ARG A 348 -1.73 -13.05 0.43
CA ARG A 348 -0.95 -14.26 0.15
C ARG A 348 0.44 -14.28 0.82
N THR A 349 0.61 -13.54 1.91
CA THR A 349 1.83 -13.48 2.72
C THR A 349 1.44 -13.60 4.19
N SER A 350 2.41 -13.76 5.10
CA SER A 350 2.11 -13.85 6.55
C SER A 350 1.58 -12.54 7.14
N VAL A 351 1.73 -11.41 6.44
CA VAL A 351 1.32 -10.07 6.88
C VAL A 351 -0.03 -9.63 6.33
N GLY A 352 -0.65 -10.42 5.47
CA GLY A 352 -1.97 -10.11 4.92
C GLY A 352 -2.61 -11.28 4.17
N ASP A 353 -3.89 -11.53 4.44
CA ASP A 353 -4.68 -12.50 3.67
C ASP A 353 -5.04 -11.94 2.28
N GLY A 354 -5.26 -10.63 2.17
CA GLY A 354 -5.87 -9.96 1.03
C GLY A 354 -7.38 -9.80 1.21
N LEU A 355 -8.05 -9.23 0.19
CA LEU A 355 -9.49 -8.98 0.18
C LEU A 355 -10.19 -9.52 -1.07
N THR A 356 -11.47 -9.82 -0.91
CA THR A 356 -12.43 -9.95 -2.02
C THR A 356 -12.78 -8.56 -2.59
N LEU A 357 -13.40 -8.50 -3.77
CA LEU A 357 -13.84 -7.23 -4.37
C LEU A 357 -14.97 -6.55 -3.57
N PRO A 358 -16.00 -7.24 -3.05
CA PRO A 358 -16.99 -6.63 -2.16
C PRO A 358 -16.35 -6.01 -0.91
N GLU A 359 -15.40 -6.72 -0.30
CA GLU A 359 -14.62 -6.25 0.85
C GLU A 359 -13.80 -5.00 0.51
N MET A 360 -13.14 -4.98 -0.65
CA MET A 360 -12.41 -3.81 -1.14
C MET A 360 -13.34 -2.61 -1.38
N ALA A 361 -14.54 -2.84 -1.93
CA ALA A 361 -15.56 -1.80 -2.10
C ALA A 361 -16.07 -1.27 -0.74
N ALA A 362 -16.27 -2.15 0.24
CA ALA A 362 -16.66 -1.76 1.60
C ALA A 362 -15.58 -0.90 2.28
N LEU A 363 -14.30 -1.29 2.14
CA LEU A 363 -13.16 -0.50 2.63
C LEU A 363 -13.11 0.88 1.97
N LEU A 364 -13.23 0.99 0.65
CA LEU A 364 -13.21 2.30 -0.02
C LEU A 364 -14.39 3.18 0.41
N ARG A 365 -15.58 2.60 0.64
CA ARG A 365 -16.73 3.34 1.21
C ARG A 365 -16.43 3.84 2.63
N SER A 366 -15.84 3.01 3.49
CA SER A 366 -15.50 3.42 4.86
C SER A 366 -14.41 4.51 4.88
N LEU A 367 -13.51 4.50 3.90
CA LEU A 367 -12.50 5.56 3.70
C LEU A 367 -13.05 6.84 3.08
N GLY A 368 -14.34 6.89 2.71
CA GLY A 368 -15.05 8.06 2.22
C GLY A 368 -15.25 8.15 0.70
N ALA A 369 -14.85 7.13 -0.07
CA ALA A 369 -14.98 7.16 -1.53
C ALA A 369 -16.46 7.13 -1.98
N LYS A 370 -16.79 7.97 -2.96
CA LYS A 370 -18.10 8.02 -3.63
C LYS A 370 -18.09 7.33 -4.99
N GLN A 371 -16.94 7.32 -5.64
CA GLN A 371 -16.66 6.51 -6.81
C GLN A 371 -15.37 5.75 -6.56
N ALA A 372 -15.28 4.53 -7.06
CA ALA A 372 -14.06 3.75 -6.95
C ALA A 372 -13.95 2.70 -8.03
N ILE A 373 -12.72 2.42 -8.45
CA ILE A 373 -12.37 1.41 -9.43
C ILE A 373 -11.27 0.50 -8.89
N ASN A 374 -11.38 -0.78 -9.21
CA ASN A 374 -10.31 -1.74 -9.00
C ASN A 374 -9.24 -1.59 -10.09
N LEU A 375 -7.97 -1.74 -9.70
CA LEU A 375 -6.81 -1.78 -10.57
C LEU A 375 -6.20 -3.20 -10.56
N ASP A 376 -5.10 -3.42 -11.27
CA ASP A 376 -4.45 -4.74 -11.26
C ASP A 376 -4.03 -5.13 -9.82
N GLY A 377 -4.24 -6.41 -9.50
CA GLY A 377 -4.08 -6.95 -8.16
C GLY A 377 -3.07 -8.09 -8.09
N GLY A 378 -3.19 -8.91 -7.05
CA GLY A 378 -2.24 -10.01 -6.82
C GLY A 378 -0.82 -9.49 -6.68
N GLY A 379 0.16 -10.21 -7.21
CA GLY A 379 1.56 -9.79 -7.13
C GLY A 379 1.88 -8.46 -7.82
N SER A 380 0.97 -7.91 -8.63
CA SER A 380 1.15 -6.56 -9.19
C SER A 380 0.95 -5.45 -8.15
N SER A 381 0.18 -5.73 -7.09
CA SER A 381 -0.17 -4.74 -6.05
C SER A 381 1.07 -4.20 -5.37
N THR A 382 1.40 -2.97 -5.70
CA THR A 382 2.61 -2.30 -5.21
C THR A 382 2.30 -0.83 -5.00
N MET A 383 2.52 -0.32 -3.79
CA MET A 383 2.59 1.11 -3.50
C MET A 383 4.03 1.50 -3.22
N TRP A 384 4.47 2.57 -3.87
CA TRP A 384 5.79 3.14 -3.74
C TRP A 384 5.69 4.59 -3.30
N ILE A 385 6.51 4.98 -2.32
CA ILE A 385 6.62 6.33 -1.78
C ILE A 385 8.10 6.66 -1.61
N ALA A 386 8.52 7.76 -2.21
CA ALA A 386 9.91 8.18 -2.21
C ALA A 386 10.44 8.38 -0.79
N GLY A 387 11.51 7.66 -0.43
CA GLY A 387 12.22 7.86 0.84
C GLY A 387 11.54 7.30 2.09
N THR A 388 10.49 6.48 1.95
CA THR A 388 9.79 5.88 3.10
C THR A 388 10.48 4.60 3.61
N THR A 389 10.85 3.70 2.71
CA THR A 389 11.67 2.50 2.97
C THR A 389 12.94 2.57 2.11
N LEU A 390 13.91 1.65 2.29
CA LEU A 390 15.13 1.69 1.48
C LEU A 390 14.83 1.55 -0.02
N SER A 391 13.90 0.66 -0.37
CA SER A 391 13.39 0.46 -1.73
C SER A 391 12.34 1.50 -2.15
N GLY A 392 11.73 2.18 -1.17
CA GLY A 392 10.58 3.06 -1.31
C GLY A 392 9.25 2.34 -1.46
N VAL A 393 9.23 1.00 -1.58
CA VAL A 393 7.98 0.22 -1.57
C VAL A 393 7.49 0.13 -0.13
N VAL A 394 6.21 0.41 0.12
CA VAL A 394 5.66 0.52 1.48
C VAL A 394 4.74 -0.64 1.88
N ASN A 395 4.29 -1.41 0.90
CA ASN A 395 3.52 -2.64 1.10
C ASN A 395 4.45 -3.87 0.96
N TYR A 396 3.90 -5.07 1.08
CA TYR A 396 4.63 -6.34 0.99
C TYR A 396 4.24 -7.12 -0.27
N PRO A 397 5.00 -6.98 -1.38
CA PRO A 397 4.70 -7.68 -2.62
C PRO A 397 4.59 -9.20 -2.42
N SER A 398 3.59 -9.82 -3.06
CA SER A 398 3.29 -11.24 -2.84
C SER A 398 4.07 -12.21 -3.75
N ASP A 399 4.73 -11.70 -4.80
CA ASP A 399 5.48 -12.55 -5.73
C ASP A 399 6.78 -13.03 -5.05
N GLY A 400 7.10 -14.31 -5.20
CA GLY A 400 8.37 -14.87 -4.71
C GLY A 400 8.37 -15.29 -3.23
N TRP A 401 7.31 -14.99 -2.48
CA TRP A 401 7.18 -15.48 -1.10
C TRP A 401 7.09 -17.01 -1.06
N ASP A 402 7.95 -17.63 -0.27
CA ASP A 402 8.08 -19.10 -0.16
C ASP A 402 7.29 -19.70 1.01
N GLY A 403 6.56 -18.88 1.76
CA GLY A 403 5.80 -19.30 2.93
C GLY A 403 6.62 -19.45 4.21
N THR A 404 7.94 -19.24 4.15
CA THR A 404 8.87 -19.46 5.28
C THR A 404 9.72 -18.25 5.61
N THR A 405 9.97 -17.38 4.63
CA THR A 405 10.69 -16.12 4.80
C THR A 405 9.76 -15.00 5.28
N PRO A 406 10.17 -14.15 6.24
CA PRO A 406 9.42 -12.95 6.57
C PRO A 406 9.23 -12.06 5.34
N PRO A 407 8.01 -11.54 5.06
CA PRO A 407 7.78 -10.63 3.95
C PRO A 407 8.65 -9.36 4.05
N ASP A 408 9.10 -8.88 2.91
CA ASP A 408 9.92 -7.67 2.78
C ASP A 408 9.33 -6.71 1.73
N HIS A 409 9.93 -5.53 1.62
CA HIS A 409 9.54 -4.51 0.64
C HIS A 409 10.16 -4.75 -0.74
N GLU A 410 10.70 -5.94 -0.98
CA GLU A 410 11.38 -6.31 -2.20
C GLU A 410 10.46 -7.14 -3.11
N GLN A 411 11.01 -7.65 -4.21
CA GLN A 411 10.32 -8.59 -5.10
C GLN A 411 9.04 -8.02 -5.76
N SER A 412 8.91 -6.68 -5.77
CA SER A 412 7.87 -5.98 -6.51
C SER A 412 7.82 -6.46 -7.95
N ARG A 413 6.62 -6.83 -8.38
CA ARG A 413 6.38 -7.32 -9.72
C ARG A 413 6.64 -6.22 -10.75
N ARG A 414 7.24 -6.60 -11.88
CA ARG A 414 7.31 -5.73 -13.06
C ARG A 414 5.94 -5.65 -13.76
N VAL A 415 5.45 -4.44 -14.01
CA VAL A 415 4.13 -4.11 -14.59
C VAL A 415 4.30 -3.30 -15.89
N SER A 416 3.21 -3.10 -16.63
CA SER A 416 3.21 -2.30 -17.88
C SER A 416 3.11 -0.80 -17.67
N ASP A 417 2.46 -0.38 -16.58
CA ASP A 417 2.18 1.02 -16.28
C ASP A 417 1.88 1.23 -14.80
N GLY A 418 1.93 2.49 -14.39
CA GLY A 418 1.55 2.91 -13.05
C GLY A 418 0.95 4.31 -13.02
N LEU A 419 0.18 4.55 -11.96
CA LEU A 419 -0.40 5.83 -11.59
C LEU A 419 0.55 6.49 -10.58
N PHE A 420 1.00 7.70 -10.85
CA PHE A 420 2.02 8.40 -10.06
C PHE A 420 1.55 9.78 -9.64
N ILE A 421 2.11 10.24 -8.52
CA ILE A 421 1.93 11.60 -8.00
C ILE A 421 3.26 12.33 -8.10
N PHE A 422 3.28 13.48 -8.75
CA PHE A 422 4.48 14.28 -8.96
C PHE A 422 4.40 15.59 -8.19
N ALA A 423 5.57 16.11 -7.78
CA ALA A 423 5.70 17.50 -7.36
C ALA A 423 5.86 18.38 -8.60
N ASN A 424 5.23 19.56 -8.61
CA ASN A 424 5.52 20.62 -9.58
C ASN A 424 6.92 21.20 -9.43
#